data_AF-A0A4R1VY81-F1
#
_entry.id   AF-A0A4R1VY81-F1
#
_cell.length_a   1.000
_cell.length_b   1.000
_cell.length_c   1.000
_cell.angle_alpha   90.00
_cell.angle_beta   90.00
_cell.angle_gamma   90.00
#
_symmetry.space_group_name_H-M   'P 1'
#
loop_
_entity.id
_entity.type
_entity.pdbx_description
1 polymer ?
#
loop_
_entity_poly.entity_id
_entity_poly.type
_entity_poly.pdbx_seq_one_letter_code
_entity_poly.pdbx_strand_id
1 'polypeptide(L)'
;MSENAMGRRQALRGAGIAAGGVAIAGLATTPALADDDNGLLGSWMSVRQDDGSPDKVRLVLSFTGGGVFVSHDISPAGPPFTGTWARHGKSFRATFWTGFPGETGPESVGPTVRVRLVGTLKHGKISGTYRATVFAPGSATEVLESNTGKFSGRRIDA
;
A
#
# COMPACT_ATOMS: atom_id res chain seq x y z
N MET A 1 -10.76 -29.43 14.67
CA MET A 1 -9.97 -28.98 13.50
C MET A 1 -10.17 -27.48 13.24
N SER A 2 -9.81 -26.61 14.19
CA SER A 2 -9.97 -25.14 14.05
C SER A 2 -8.68 -24.35 14.30
N GLU A 3 -7.61 -25.00 14.77
CA GLU A 3 -6.36 -24.32 15.16
C GLU A 3 -5.49 -23.90 13.96
N ASN A 4 -5.58 -24.60 12.82
CA ASN A 4 -4.76 -24.30 11.64
C ASN A 4 -5.19 -23.06 10.83
N ALA A 5 -6.43 -22.58 10.99
CA ALA A 5 -6.94 -21.41 10.25
C ALA A 5 -6.64 -20.08 10.96
N MET A 6 -6.60 -20.08 12.31
CA MET A 6 -6.19 -18.89 13.09
C MET A 6 -4.69 -18.62 13.00
N GLY A 7 -3.86 -19.67 12.92
CA GLY A 7 -2.40 -19.54 12.81
C GLY A 7 -1.94 -18.84 11.52
N ARG A 8 -2.58 -19.10 10.37
CA ARG A 8 -2.22 -18.44 9.09
C ARG A 8 -2.53 -16.94 9.09
N ARG A 9 -3.64 -16.54 9.73
CA ARG A 9 -4.03 -15.12 9.88
C ARG A 9 -3.11 -14.37 10.84
N GLN A 10 -2.52 -15.04 11.83
CA GLN A 10 -1.51 -14.46 12.71
C GLN A 10 -0.11 -14.42 12.06
N ALA A 11 0.25 -15.42 11.26
CA ALA A 11 1.50 -15.41 10.49
C ALA A 11 1.55 -14.27 9.45
N LEU A 12 0.43 -13.98 8.78
CA LEU A 12 0.31 -12.84 7.86
C LEU A 12 0.33 -11.46 8.55
N ARG A 13 0.11 -11.40 9.87
CA ARG A 13 0.15 -10.17 10.67
C ARG A 13 1.52 -9.93 11.35
N GLY A 14 2.47 -10.87 11.20
CA GLY A 14 3.66 -10.96 12.04
C GLY A 14 5.01 -10.89 11.32
N ALA A 15 5.08 -10.41 10.08
CA ALA A 15 6.35 -10.19 9.39
C ALA A 15 6.96 -8.83 9.76
N GLY A 16 7.34 -8.67 11.03
CA GLY A 16 8.09 -7.53 11.53
C GLY A 16 9.54 -7.89 11.83
N ILE A 17 10.41 -7.96 10.81
CA ILE A 17 11.90 -7.96 10.83
C ILE A 17 12.33 -7.62 9.38
N ALA A 18 13.24 -6.72 9.00
CA ALA A 18 14.29 -5.94 9.67
C ALA A 18 14.40 -4.56 8.99
N ALA A 19 14.74 -3.54 9.77
CA ALA A 19 15.26 -2.27 9.27
C ALA A 19 16.65 -2.51 8.63
N GLY A 20 16.79 -2.22 7.35
CA GLY A 20 18.05 -2.35 6.62
C GLY A 20 18.26 -1.18 5.66
N GLY A 21 19.22 -0.31 6.00
CA GLY A 21 19.98 0.52 5.06
C GLY A 21 19.23 1.60 4.28
N VAL A 22 19.13 2.80 4.86
CA VAL A 22 18.89 4.02 4.07
C VAL A 22 20.20 4.38 3.36
N ALA A 23 20.23 4.30 2.03
CA ALA A 23 21.23 4.99 1.20
C ALA A 23 20.59 6.27 0.65
N ILE A 24 20.86 7.42 1.29
CA ILE A 24 20.54 8.73 0.71
C ILE A 24 21.67 9.07 -0.27
N ALA A 25 21.54 8.62 -1.51
CA ALA A 25 22.34 9.16 -2.60
C ALA A 25 21.74 10.53 -2.98
N GLY A 26 22.52 11.59 -2.81
CA GLY A 26 22.12 12.96 -3.11
C GLY A 26 21.68 13.10 -4.57
N LEU A 27 20.41 13.47 -4.76
CA LEU A 27 19.90 13.98 -6.03
C LEU A 27 19.59 15.47 -5.82
N ALA A 28 20.15 16.29 -6.71
CA ALA A 28 19.88 17.71 -6.77
C ALA A 28 18.36 17.96 -6.80
N THR A 29 17.88 18.76 -5.85
CA THR A 29 16.48 19.16 -5.79
C THR A 29 16.23 20.24 -6.83
N THR A 30 15.88 19.84 -8.06
CA THR A 30 15.09 20.74 -8.91
C THR A 30 13.72 20.89 -8.25
N PRO A 31 13.25 22.12 -7.93
CA PRO A 31 11.87 22.28 -7.53
C PRO A 31 11.01 21.83 -8.72
N ALA A 32 10.27 20.74 -8.56
CA ALA A 32 9.25 20.40 -9.52
C ALA A 32 8.21 21.52 -9.48
N LEU A 33 8.13 22.29 -10.57
CA LEU A 33 7.03 23.22 -10.83
C LEU A 33 5.72 22.43 -10.75
N ALA A 34 5.04 22.53 -9.61
CA ALA A 34 3.72 21.94 -9.42
C ALA A 34 2.69 23.02 -9.72
N ASP A 35 2.35 23.20 -11.00
CA ASP A 35 1.28 24.13 -11.42
C ASP A 35 0.11 23.44 -12.13
N ASP A 36 0.07 22.10 -12.12
CA ASP A 36 -1.10 21.36 -12.62
C ASP A 36 -1.61 20.30 -11.62
N ASP A 37 -0.95 20.25 -10.46
CA ASP A 37 -1.24 19.26 -9.47
C ASP A 37 -2.22 19.82 -8.43
N ASN A 38 -3.48 19.41 -8.56
CA ASN A 38 -4.60 19.83 -7.73
C ASN A 38 -4.49 19.32 -6.26
N GLY A 39 -3.27 19.33 -5.70
CA GLY A 39 -2.92 19.04 -4.31
C GLY A 39 -2.75 17.58 -3.93
N LEU A 40 -2.62 16.63 -4.87
CA LEU A 40 -2.54 15.19 -4.54
C LEU A 40 -1.11 14.67 -4.43
N LEU A 41 -0.16 15.19 -5.20
CA LEU A 41 1.25 14.83 -5.13
C LEU A 41 1.80 15.02 -3.72
N GLY A 42 2.75 14.15 -3.39
CA GLY A 42 3.37 14.04 -2.08
C GLY A 42 2.81 12.87 -1.27
N SER A 43 3.07 12.91 0.04
CA SER A 43 2.82 11.81 0.95
C SER A 43 1.68 12.13 1.92
N TRP A 44 0.93 11.09 2.26
CA TRP A 44 -0.29 11.18 3.06
C TRP A 44 -0.26 10.17 4.19
N MET A 45 -0.28 10.67 5.43
CA MET A 45 -0.44 9.84 6.62
C MET A 45 -1.89 9.37 6.66
N SER A 46 -2.06 8.06 6.53
CA SER A 46 -3.34 7.44 6.32
C SER A 46 -3.63 6.36 7.35
N VAL A 47 -4.90 5.99 7.42
CA VAL A 47 -5.39 4.83 8.15
C VAL A 47 -6.27 4.03 7.20
N ARG A 48 -5.99 2.73 7.10
CA ARG A 48 -6.86 1.76 6.42
C ARG A 48 -7.52 0.82 7.41
N GLN A 49 -8.70 0.35 7.03
CA GLN A 49 -9.47 -0.64 7.76
C GLN A 49 -10.08 -1.61 6.76
N ASP A 50 -9.76 -2.88 6.95
CA ASP A 50 -10.33 -4.01 6.21
C ASP A 50 -11.80 -4.23 6.61
N ASP A 51 -12.66 -4.55 5.64
CA ASP A 51 -14.06 -4.83 5.91
C ASP A 51 -14.20 -6.09 6.79
N GLY A 52 -15.11 -6.04 7.76
CA GLY A 52 -15.28 -7.13 8.74
C GLY A 52 -14.17 -7.21 9.81
N SER A 53 -13.19 -6.30 9.80
CA SER A 53 -12.16 -6.19 10.84
C SER A 53 -12.30 -4.90 11.65
N PRO A 54 -12.19 -4.95 13.00
CA PRO A 54 -12.09 -3.74 13.80
C PRO A 54 -10.69 -3.10 13.73
N ASP A 55 -9.69 -3.81 13.23
CA ASP A 55 -8.30 -3.41 13.26
C ASP A 55 -8.01 -2.30 12.26
N LYS A 56 -7.17 -1.35 12.68
CA LYS A 56 -6.74 -0.22 11.86
C LYS A 56 -5.24 -0.31 11.64
N VAL A 57 -4.83 -0.12 10.39
CA VAL A 57 -3.42 -0.07 10.01
C VAL A 57 -3.08 1.35 9.61
N ARG A 58 -2.03 1.92 10.21
CA ARG A 58 -1.48 3.20 9.73
C ARG A 58 -0.53 2.94 8.59
N LEU A 59 -0.62 3.78 7.57
CA LEU A 59 0.17 3.67 6.35
C LEU A 59 0.49 5.04 5.77
N VAL A 60 1.55 5.11 4.98
CA VAL A 60 1.86 6.27 4.14
C VAL A 60 1.48 5.94 2.70
N LEU A 61 0.67 6.81 2.09
CA LEU A 61 0.37 6.76 0.66
C LEU A 61 1.11 7.91 -0.03
N SER A 62 1.94 7.60 -1.01
CA SER A 62 2.73 8.58 -1.74
C SER A 62 2.34 8.57 -3.22
N PHE A 63 1.95 9.74 -3.71
CA PHE A 63 1.65 10.01 -5.11
C PHE A 63 2.81 10.82 -5.67
N THR A 64 3.55 10.26 -6.62
CA THR A 64 4.69 10.94 -7.23
C THR A 64 4.40 11.33 -8.67
N GLY A 65 5.16 12.30 -9.18
CA GLY A 65 5.14 12.64 -10.61
C GLY A 65 5.45 11.42 -11.47
N GLY A 66 4.99 11.44 -12.73
CA GLY A 66 5.16 10.31 -13.65
C GLY A 66 4.20 9.14 -13.39
N GLY A 67 3.20 9.31 -12.51
CA GLY A 67 2.18 8.30 -12.26
C GLY A 67 2.63 7.14 -11.36
N VAL A 68 3.72 7.29 -10.61
CA VAL A 68 4.21 6.28 -9.66
C VAL A 68 3.55 6.44 -8.29
N PHE A 69 3.16 5.30 -7.70
CA PHE A 69 2.46 5.21 -6.42
C PHE A 69 3.21 4.28 -5.47
N VAL A 70 3.35 4.71 -4.22
CA VAL A 70 3.92 3.90 -3.14
C VAL A 70 2.94 3.84 -1.97
N SER A 71 2.78 2.65 -1.39
CA SER A 71 2.02 2.45 -0.16
C SER A 71 2.88 1.68 0.83
N HIS A 72 2.98 2.15 2.07
CA HIS A 72 3.77 1.47 3.09
C HIS A 72 2.98 1.44 4.40
N ASP A 73 2.58 0.25 4.82
CA ASP A 73 2.01 0.01 6.15
C ASP A 73 3.13 0.19 7.19
N ILE A 74 2.93 1.08 8.16
CA ILE A 74 3.94 1.48 9.16
C ILE A 74 3.57 1.09 10.59
N SER A 75 2.33 0.70 10.84
CA SER A 75 1.86 0.30 12.17
C SER A 75 0.64 -0.63 12.05
N PRO A 76 0.82 -1.97 12.10
CA PRO A 76 2.12 -2.65 12.10
C PRO A 76 2.90 -2.40 10.79
N ALA A 77 4.23 -2.46 10.86
CA ALA A 77 5.08 -2.32 9.68
C ALA A 77 4.92 -3.54 8.76
N GLY A 78 4.82 -3.30 7.46
CA GLY A 78 4.77 -4.33 6.42
C GLY A 78 5.62 -3.93 5.21
N PRO A 79 5.74 -4.78 4.18
CA PRO A 79 6.52 -4.44 3.00
C PRO A 79 5.93 -3.24 2.27
N PRO A 80 6.76 -2.37 1.66
CA PRO A 80 6.28 -1.33 0.79
C PRO A 80 5.70 -1.94 -0.49
N PHE A 81 4.61 -1.36 -0.96
CA PHE A 81 4.01 -1.66 -2.25
C PHE A 81 4.38 -0.58 -3.25
N THR A 82 4.50 -0.96 -4.51
CA THR A 82 4.77 -0.05 -5.62
C THR A 82 3.77 -0.27 -6.74
N GLY A 83 3.43 0.81 -7.45
CA GLY A 83 2.54 0.71 -8.59
C GLY A 83 2.33 2.03 -9.30
N THR A 84 1.17 2.13 -9.94
CA THR A 84 0.80 3.30 -10.71
C THR A 84 -0.48 3.93 -10.19
N TRP A 85 -0.61 5.24 -10.39
CA TRP A 85 -1.83 5.98 -10.12
C TRP A 85 -2.19 6.88 -11.29
N ALA A 86 -3.47 7.22 -11.36
CA ALA A 86 -4.00 8.21 -12.26
C ALA A 86 -5.11 8.99 -11.56
N ARG A 87 -5.37 10.20 -12.04
CA ARG A 87 -6.38 11.10 -11.49
C ARG A 87 -7.30 11.62 -12.56
N HIS A 88 -8.54 11.88 -12.16
CA HIS A 88 -9.55 12.54 -12.96
C HIS A 88 -10.36 13.49 -12.06
N GLY A 89 -10.12 14.80 -12.19
CA GLY A 89 -10.76 15.83 -11.36
C GLY A 89 -10.40 15.69 -9.88
N LYS A 90 -11.37 15.43 -9.00
CA LYS A 90 -11.13 15.18 -7.57
C LYS A 90 -10.96 13.70 -7.22
N SER A 91 -11.13 12.81 -8.19
CA SER A 91 -11.06 11.37 -8.00
C SER A 91 -9.73 10.82 -8.49
N PHE A 92 -9.23 9.78 -7.84
CA PHE A 92 -8.00 9.10 -8.24
C PHE A 92 -8.15 7.58 -8.13
N ARG A 93 -7.32 6.87 -8.86
CA ARG A 93 -7.21 5.42 -8.83
C ARG A 93 -5.75 5.03 -8.74
N ALA A 94 -5.46 3.97 -8.01
CA ALA A 94 -4.12 3.39 -7.96
C ALA A 94 -4.21 1.86 -8.08
N THR A 95 -3.24 1.26 -8.75
CA THR A 95 -3.01 -0.18 -8.74
C THR A 95 -1.56 -0.44 -8.35
N PHE A 96 -1.35 -1.20 -7.29
CA PHE A 96 -0.03 -1.41 -6.72
C PHE A 96 0.11 -2.83 -6.17
N TRP A 97 1.35 -3.28 -6.07
CA TRP A 97 1.70 -4.66 -5.76
C TRP A 97 2.78 -4.75 -4.70
N THR A 98 2.79 -5.85 -3.96
CA THR A 98 3.93 -6.32 -3.18
C THR A 98 4.07 -7.84 -3.32
N GLY A 99 5.26 -8.35 -3.00
CA GLY A 99 5.49 -9.77 -2.75
C GLY A 99 5.72 -10.05 -1.27
N PHE A 100 5.57 -11.31 -0.89
CA PHE A 100 5.98 -11.84 0.41
C PHE A 100 6.98 -12.99 0.19
N PRO A 101 7.91 -13.22 1.12
CA PRO A 101 8.70 -14.46 1.15
C PRO A 101 7.80 -15.70 1.15
N GLY A 102 8.25 -16.76 0.50
CA GLY A 102 7.62 -18.07 0.60
C GLY A 102 7.96 -18.78 1.92
N GLU A 103 7.35 -19.96 2.11
CA GLU A 103 7.39 -20.69 3.38
C GLU A 103 8.79 -21.17 3.78
N THR A 104 9.71 -21.34 2.82
CA THR A 104 11.06 -21.87 3.07
C THR A 104 12.12 -20.77 3.28
N GLY A 105 11.73 -19.50 3.24
CA GLY A 105 12.60 -18.37 3.55
C GLY A 105 12.54 -17.21 2.54
N PRO A 106 13.37 -16.16 2.75
CA PRO A 106 13.37 -14.92 1.96
C PRO A 106 13.52 -15.12 0.44
N GLU A 107 14.30 -16.13 0.05
CA GLU A 107 14.60 -16.44 -1.36
C GLU A 107 13.54 -17.31 -2.04
N SER A 108 12.57 -17.82 -1.27
CA SER A 108 11.52 -18.66 -1.83
C SER A 108 10.38 -17.82 -2.38
N VAL A 109 9.83 -18.27 -3.50
CA VAL A 109 8.70 -17.59 -4.16
C VAL A 109 7.49 -17.70 -3.23
N GLY A 110 7.06 -16.56 -2.69
CA GLY A 110 5.84 -16.45 -1.91
C GLY A 110 4.69 -15.82 -2.69
N PRO A 111 3.53 -15.63 -2.03
CA PRO A 111 2.38 -15.02 -2.64
C PRO A 111 2.64 -13.55 -2.98
N THR A 112 1.90 -13.04 -3.96
CA THR A 112 1.89 -11.61 -4.29
C THR A 112 0.53 -11.01 -3.96
N VAL A 113 0.50 -9.72 -3.65
CA VAL A 113 -0.74 -9.01 -3.38
C VAL A 113 -0.87 -7.85 -4.33
N ARG A 114 -1.98 -7.80 -5.06
CA ARG A 114 -2.42 -6.61 -5.79
C ARG A 114 -3.44 -5.87 -4.97
N VAL A 115 -3.30 -4.56 -4.91
CA VAL A 115 -4.33 -3.66 -4.40
C VAL A 115 -4.78 -2.74 -5.51
N ARG A 116 -6.10 -2.64 -5.68
CA ARG A 116 -6.76 -1.63 -6.51
C ARG A 116 -7.50 -0.67 -5.61
N LEU A 117 -7.12 0.59 -5.66
CA LEU A 117 -7.64 1.65 -4.83
C LEU A 117 -8.40 2.67 -5.68
N VAL A 118 -9.50 3.18 -5.14
CA VAL A 118 -10.24 4.32 -5.70
C VAL A 118 -10.48 5.31 -4.57
N GLY A 119 -10.16 6.59 -4.80
CA GLY A 119 -10.31 7.61 -3.79
C GLY A 119 -10.65 8.99 -4.33
N THR A 120 -10.84 9.91 -3.41
CA THR A 120 -11.10 11.33 -3.68
C THR A 120 -10.25 12.22 -2.79
N LEU A 121 -9.90 13.39 -3.31
CA LEU A 121 -9.28 14.48 -2.57
C LEU A 121 -10.31 15.59 -2.32
N LYS A 122 -10.57 15.88 -1.05
CA LYS A 122 -11.49 16.94 -0.63
C LYS A 122 -10.98 17.63 0.64
N HIS A 123 -10.89 18.96 0.60
CA HIS A 123 -10.48 19.80 1.74
C HIS A 123 -9.17 19.32 2.40
N GLY A 124 -8.12 19.04 1.60
CA GLY A 124 -6.83 18.59 2.11
C GLY A 124 -6.84 17.21 2.77
N LYS A 125 -7.83 16.36 2.43
CA LYS A 125 -7.94 14.97 2.89
C LYS A 125 -8.16 14.04 1.73
N ILE A 126 -7.51 12.88 1.78
CA ILE A 126 -7.83 11.77 0.88
C ILE A 126 -8.73 10.77 1.60
N SER A 127 -9.63 10.14 0.86
CA SER A 127 -10.43 9.01 1.35
C SER A 127 -10.93 8.15 0.21
N GLY A 128 -11.24 6.89 0.49
CA GLY A 128 -11.75 5.98 -0.52
C GLY A 128 -11.82 4.54 -0.07
N THR A 129 -11.90 3.65 -1.05
CA THR A 129 -11.96 2.21 -0.85
C THR A 129 -10.87 1.50 -1.64
N TYR A 130 -10.59 0.26 -1.24
CA TYR A 130 -9.68 -0.60 -1.97
C TYR A 130 -10.19 -2.03 -2.02
N ARG A 131 -9.63 -2.79 -2.96
CA ARG A 131 -9.72 -4.24 -3.03
C ARG A 131 -8.30 -4.80 -3.08
N ALA A 132 -7.97 -5.64 -2.10
CA ALA A 132 -6.76 -6.45 -2.09
C ALA A 132 -7.08 -7.84 -2.69
N THR A 133 -6.14 -8.40 -3.45
CA THR A 133 -6.21 -9.74 -4.01
C THR A 133 -4.86 -10.41 -3.83
N VAL A 134 -4.86 -11.55 -3.15
CA VAL A 134 -3.68 -12.39 -2.92
C VAL A 134 -3.62 -13.45 -4.01
N PHE A 135 -2.48 -13.56 -4.67
CA PHE A 135 -2.23 -14.55 -5.71
C PHE A 135 -1.28 -15.64 -5.22
N ALA A 136 -1.44 -16.85 -5.76
CA ALA A 136 -0.60 -17.98 -5.45
C ALA A 136 0.87 -17.72 -5.84
N PRO A 137 1.85 -18.33 -5.14
CA PRO A 137 3.25 -18.24 -5.51
C PRO A 137 3.50 -18.54 -6.99
N GLY A 138 4.21 -17.64 -7.67
CA GLY A 138 4.53 -17.80 -9.10
C GLY A 138 3.35 -17.60 -10.06
N SER A 139 2.16 -17.23 -9.56
CA SER A 139 0.97 -17.02 -10.39
C SER A 139 0.51 -15.57 -10.35
N ALA A 140 0.13 -15.05 -11.52
CA ALA A 140 -0.48 -13.72 -11.65
C ALA A 140 -2.02 -13.76 -11.73
N THR A 141 -2.61 -14.96 -11.75
CA THR A 141 -4.03 -15.16 -12.06
C THR A 141 -4.75 -16.05 -11.04
N GLU A 142 -4.05 -16.99 -10.41
CA GLU A 142 -4.61 -17.86 -9.39
C GLU A 142 -4.81 -17.08 -8.10
N VAL A 143 -6.07 -16.86 -7.72
CA VAL A 143 -6.45 -16.08 -6.54
C VAL A 143 -6.60 -17.01 -5.33
N LEU A 144 -5.85 -16.72 -4.27
CA LEU A 144 -5.96 -17.41 -2.98
C LEU A 144 -7.01 -16.75 -2.08
N GLU A 145 -7.02 -15.42 -2.04
CA GLU A 145 -7.90 -14.64 -1.17
C GLU A 145 -8.15 -13.26 -1.78
N SER A 146 -9.28 -12.66 -1.42
CA SER A 146 -9.52 -11.24 -1.71
C SER A 146 -10.24 -10.57 -0.55
N ASN A 147 -9.93 -9.30 -0.34
CA ASN A 147 -10.56 -8.49 0.70
C ASN A 147 -10.82 -7.07 0.19
N THR A 148 -11.76 -6.37 0.83
CA THR A 148 -12.02 -4.96 0.59
C THR A 148 -11.82 -4.16 1.86
N GLY A 149 -11.72 -2.84 1.71
CA GLY A 149 -11.64 -1.96 2.86
C GLY A 149 -11.72 -0.51 2.46
N LYS A 150 -11.58 0.35 3.47
CA LYS A 150 -11.61 1.80 3.34
C LYS A 150 -10.33 2.41 3.88
N PHE A 151 -10.00 3.59 3.37
CA PHE A 151 -8.90 4.38 3.88
C PHE A 151 -9.27 5.87 3.96
N SER A 152 -8.55 6.58 4.81
CA SER A 152 -8.56 8.04 4.85
C SER A 152 -7.20 8.55 5.29
N GLY A 153 -6.81 9.74 4.83
CA GLY A 153 -5.50 10.29 5.12
C GLY A 153 -5.46 11.82 5.06
N ARG A 154 -4.43 12.35 5.70
CA ARG A 154 -4.08 13.77 5.70
C ARG A 154 -2.68 13.94 5.13
N ARG A 155 -2.43 15.11 4.54
CA ARG A 155 -1.12 15.43 3.98
C ARG A 155 -0.07 15.38 5.09
N ILE A 156 1.12 14.88 4.75
CA ILE A 156 2.31 15.03 5.58
C ILE A 156 2.97 16.34 5.16
N ASP A 157 3.14 17.23 6.12
CA ASP A 157 3.85 18.49 5.92
C ASP A 157 5.36 18.22 5.86
N ALA A 158 6.07 18.98 5.01
CA ALA A 158 7.52 18.89 4.84
C ALA A 158 8.22 19.99 5.67
#